data_AF-A0A7J2R2W2-F1
#
_entry.id   AF-A0A7J2R2W2-F1
#
_cell.length_a   1.000
_cell.length_b   1.000
_cell.length_c   1.000
_cell.angle_alpha   90.00
_cell.angle_beta   90.00
_cell.angle_gamma   90.00
#
_symmetry.space_group_name_H-M   'P 1'
#
loop_
_entity.id
_entity.type
_entity.pdbx_description
1 polymer ?
#
loop_
_entity_poly.entity_id
_entity_poly.type
_entity_poly.pdbx_seq_one_letter_code
_entity_poly.pdbx_strand_id
1 'polypeptide(L)' 'MTRLKIINLETGNQPIFNDDKSVGIIFNGEIYDFREIKKELESQGYNFKTKSDTELILRA' A
#
# COMPACT_ATOMS: atom_id res chain seq x y z
N MET A 1 -10.05 10.20 11.67
CA MET A 1 -8.70 9.71 11.32
C MET A 1 -7.95 10.82 10.62
N THR A 2 -6.72 11.13 11.03
CA THR A 2 -5.94 12.26 10.52
C THR A 2 -4.72 11.73 9.79
N ARG A 3 -4.65 11.90 8.45
CA ARG A 3 -3.52 11.48 7.60
C ARG A 3 -2.92 12.72 6.95
N LEU A 4 -1.60 12.90 7.08
CA LEU A 4 -0.86 13.84 6.25
C LEU A 4 -0.64 13.18 4.89
N LYS A 5 -1.30 13.69 3.85
CA LYS A 5 -1.27 13.09 2.51
C LYS A 5 -0.18 13.76 1.67
N ILE A 6 0.93 13.06 1.45
CA ILE A 6 2.07 13.55 0.64
C ILE A 6 2.15 12.75 -0.67
N ILE A 7 2.08 11.42 -0.60
CA ILE A 7 2.00 10.53 -1.77
C ILE A 7 0.60 9.90 -1.87
N ASN A 8 0.06 9.88 -3.11
CA ASN A 8 -1.19 9.22 -3.51
C ASN A 8 -2.44 9.72 -2.75
N LEU A 9 -2.88 10.93 -3.12
CA LEU A 9 -3.91 11.73 -2.45
C LEU A 9 -5.31 11.10 -2.49
N GLU A 10 -5.63 10.36 -3.55
CA GLU A 10 -6.99 9.87 -3.82
C GLU A 10 -7.24 8.44 -3.32
N THR A 11 -6.29 7.52 -3.47
CA THR A 11 -6.51 6.08 -3.19
C THR A 11 -5.83 5.55 -1.93
N GLY A 12 -5.00 6.34 -1.25
CA GLY A 12 -4.32 5.95 -0.01
C GLY A 12 -5.13 6.20 1.27
N ASN A 13 -6.46 6.07 1.23
CA ASN A 13 -7.24 6.20 2.46
C ASN A 13 -6.97 4.96 3.33
N GLN A 14 -6.49 5.22 4.54
CA GLN A 14 -6.23 4.17 5.52
C GLN A 14 -7.44 3.99 6.44
N PRO A 15 -7.63 2.81 7.06
CA PRO A 15 -6.80 1.60 6.92
C PRO A 15 -6.89 0.95 5.54
N ILE A 16 -5.77 0.41 5.06
CA ILE A 16 -5.74 -0.43 3.86
C ILE A 16 -5.98 -1.88 4.30
N PHE A 17 -6.80 -2.61 3.56
CA PHE A 17 -7.12 -4.01 3.85
C PHE A 17 -6.60 -4.93 2.75
N ASN A 18 -6.28 -6.17 3.12
CA ASN A 18 -6.01 -7.25 2.18
C ASN A 18 -7.30 -7.69 1.45
N ASP A 19 -7.19 -8.68 0.55
CA ASP A 19 -8.25 -8.98 -0.42
C ASP A 19 -9.56 -9.48 0.21
N ASP A 20 -9.49 -10.24 1.30
CA ASP A 20 -10.63 -10.75 2.07
C ASP A 20 -11.00 -9.89 3.28
N LYS A 21 -10.27 -8.77 3.49
CA LYS A 21 -10.41 -7.86 4.63
C LYS A 21 -10.17 -8.50 6.00
N SER A 22 -9.49 -9.64 6.08
CA SER A 22 -9.12 -10.26 7.35
C SER A 22 -7.98 -9.52 8.07
N VAL A 23 -7.17 -8.76 7.32
CA VAL A 23 -6.03 -7.98 7.84
C VAL A 23 -6.12 -6.54 7.35
N GLY A 24 -5.91 -5.58 8.26
CA GLY A 24 -5.85 -4.16 7.97
C GLY A 24 -4.57 -3.52 8.49
N ILE A 25 -4.04 -2.53 7.76
CA ILE A 25 -2.85 -1.76 8.14
C ILE A 25 -3.13 -0.26 8.20
N ILE A 26 -2.53 0.38 9.22
CA ILE A 26 -2.38 1.83 9.33
C ILE A 26 -0.88 2.10 9.44
N PHE A 27 -0.36 2.97 8.59
CA PHE A 27 1.06 3.25 8.49
C PHE A 27 1.30 4.76 8.38
N ASN A 28 2.17 5.27 9.23
CA ASN A 28 2.60 6.66 9.22
C ASN A 28 4.07 6.73 8.79
N GLY A 29 4.31 7.14 7.55
CA GLY A 29 5.63 7.17 6.95
C GLY A 29 5.54 7.10 5.43
N GLU A 30 6.69 6.99 4.78
CA GLU A 30 6.82 6.78 3.34
C GLU A 30 7.84 5.67 3.09
N ILE A 31 7.50 4.73 2.22
CA ILE A 31 8.46 3.75 1.70
C ILE A 31 8.99 4.28 0.38
N TYR A 32 10.24 4.77 0.34
CA TYR A 32 10.79 5.44 -0.84
C TYR A 32 10.94 4.51 -2.05
N ASP A 33 11.43 3.29 -1.82
CA ASP A 33 11.75 2.33 -2.89
C ASP A 33 10.54 1.48 -3.31
N PHE A 34 9.32 1.85 -2.86
CA PHE A 34 8.11 1.05 -3.07
C PHE A 34 7.80 0.75 -4.53
N ARG A 35 8.23 1.61 -5.46
CA ARG A 35 7.96 1.43 -6.90
C ARG A 35 8.75 0.26 -7.48
N GLU A 36 9.98 0.07 -7.04
CA GLU A 36 10.85 -1.02 -7.51
C GLU A 36 10.37 -2.34 -6.92
N ILE A 37 10.14 -2.37 -5.61
CA ILE A 37 9.63 -3.55 -4.90
C ILE A 37 8.24 -3.94 -5.43
N LYS A 38 7.37 -2.95 -5.71
CA LYS A 38 6.05 -3.22 -6.31
C LYS A 38 6.17 -3.92 -7.66
N LYS A 39 7.07 -3.48 -8.54
CA LYS A 39 7.28 -4.14 -9.85
C LYS A 39 7.77 -5.58 -9.69
N GLU A 40 8.66 -5.82 -8.73
CA GLU A 40 9.13 -7.17 -8.42
C GLU A 40 7.99 -8.07 -7.95
N LEU A 41 7.16 -7.58 -7.01
CA LEU A 41 5.99 -8.33 -6.52
C LEU A 41 4.94 -8.54 -7.62
N GLU A 42 4.70 -7.55 -8.49
CA GLU A 42 3.82 -7.71 -9.65
C GLU A 42 4.34 -8.82 -10.58
N SER A 43 5.66 -8.93 -10.78
CA SER A 43 6.26 -10.02 -11.57
C SER A 43 6.10 -11.40 -10.92
N GLN A 44 5.94 -11.46 -9.59
CA GLN A 44 5.66 -12.68 -8.83
C GLN A 44 4.16 -13.01 -8.76
N GLY A 45 3.29 -12.18 -9.36
CA GLY A 45 1.84 -12.41 -9.43
C GLY A 45 1.01 -11.70 -8.36
N TYR A 46 1.61 -10.80 -7.56
CA TYR A 46 0.85 -10.00 -6.60
C TYR A 46 0.09 -8.88 -7.29
N ASN A 47 -1.20 -8.77 -7.00
CA ASN A 47 -2.07 -7.70 -7.50
C ASN A 47 -2.13 -6.55 -6.49
N PHE A 48 -2.06 -5.31 -6.96
CA PHE A 48 -2.18 -4.12 -6.12
C PHE A 48 -3.46 -3.35 -6.45
N LYS A 49 -4.26 -3.01 -5.44
CA LYS A 49 -5.52 -2.27 -5.58
C LYS A 49 -5.36 -0.76 -5.48
N THR A 50 -4.28 -0.31 -4.87
CA THR A 50 -3.96 1.09 -4.64
C THR A 50 -2.58 1.42 -5.22
N LYS A 51 -2.34 2.73 -5.38
CA LYS A 51 -1.01 3.27 -5.66
C LYS A 51 -0.27 3.66 -4.37
N SER A 52 -0.73 3.18 -3.21
CA SER A 52 -0.11 3.48 -1.92
C SER A 52 1.08 2.57 -1.71
N ASP A 53 2.17 3.17 -1.27
CA ASP A 53 3.34 2.49 -0.72
C ASP A 53 2.96 1.54 0.44
N THR A 54 2.01 1.94 1.28
CA THR A 54 1.52 1.15 2.42
C THR A 54 0.94 -0.22 2.02
N GLU A 55 0.34 -0.37 0.83
CA GLU A 55 -0.22 -1.68 0.42
C GLU A 55 0.87 -2.73 0.19
N LEU A 56 2.11 -2.29 -0.12
CA LEU A 56 3.28 -3.18 -0.22
C LEU A 56 3.43 -4.09 1.00
N ILE A 57 3.20 -3.55 2.19
CA ILE A 57 3.37 -4.29 3.45
C ILE A 57 2.34 -5.43 3.58
N LEU A 58 1.17 -5.30 2.95
CA LEU A 58 0.15 -6.36 2.97
C LEU A 58 0.38 -7.45 1.91
N ARG A 59 1.31 -7.22 0.97
CA ARG A 59 1.57 -8.11 -0.17
C ARG A 59 2.91 -8.84 -0.08
N ALA A 60 3.84 -8.37 0.73
CA ALA A 60 5.08 -9.07 1.08
C ALA A 60 4.81 -10.14 2.15
#